data_AF-A0A163AV03-F1
#
_entry.id   AF-A0A163AV03-F1
#
_cell.length_a   1.000
_cell.length_b   1.000
_cell.length_c   1.000
_cell.angle_alpha   90.00
_cell.angle_beta   90.00
_cell.angle_gamma   90.00
#
_symmetry.space_group_name_H-M   'P 1'
#
loop_
_entity.id
_entity.type
_entity.pdbx_description
1 polymer ?
#
loop_
_entity_poly.entity_id
_entity_poly.type
_entity_poly.pdbx_seq_one_letter_code
_entity_poly.pdbx_strand_id
1 'polypeptide(L)'
;MRASPSLSLRIRAHTTRPDAPRPRAPVQAAVPAAYYRGGTSRAVLFQPQHLPHDRAKWPSLFRQVMGSGDPYARQLDGMGAGISSLSKICLVEPHGARPVVPQQAVADRVARRSVDGARRLLDHLAARGDAVDGVDIDYTFVGLGIEGDELHVAANCGNMSSAIGPYAYNAGLLPPRTYAKGDGPVTVAIRNTNTRKLIHATFDVAGGQAAVVGDYSIDGVTGPGAKIKLDFKHPYGSKTGRLLPTGNKVDRILDYNVTCVDGANPCIFIRAGDLGLDGTVLPSDFNKLPDKLALLERIRKAAAVAMGIAPTEHAVPRTIPKIGLISMSSTHPVLSGQTLQTSQTDLVVRFLSDTQPHRAIPLTAALTTAVAARIPGTLVEQILAPDPVMDGAITIGHASGRLHVDATMDDKDKLTPINGTVYRTAKRLFEGSTFWTEPTPNAPAERALRSVYGTDGTHSLGMAFVLETRGQSTKHLWAGEKPERSESSSPLPNTTDTTKSSDTSPLSAKATQWRQWAKRHSAEQRSLRSTANQRAREEERKTEDGRVQSTTRPQGGQVWVGGRDTEESDAVREEMASRDRAREVRWSRK
;
A
#
# COMPACT_ATOMS: atom_id res chain seq x y z
N MET A 1 -33.93 -2.46 -47.32
CA MET A 1 -32.85 -3.12 -46.53
C MET A 1 -32.86 -2.54 -45.13
N ARG A 2 -33.14 -3.37 -44.11
CA ARG A 2 -33.23 -2.95 -42.70
C ARG A 2 -31.83 -2.64 -42.18
N ALA A 3 -31.67 -1.49 -41.52
CA ALA A 3 -30.44 -1.12 -40.82
C ALA A 3 -30.23 -2.03 -39.59
N SER A 4 -28.97 -2.44 -39.40
CA SER A 4 -28.52 -3.26 -38.27
C SER A 4 -28.86 -2.64 -36.90
N PRO A 5 -29.13 -3.45 -35.88
CA PRO A 5 -29.34 -2.97 -34.53
C PRO A 5 -28.02 -2.42 -33.95
N SER A 6 -28.06 -1.15 -33.53
CA SER A 6 -27.06 -0.52 -32.69
C SER A 6 -26.80 -1.36 -31.44
N LEU A 7 -25.52 -1.49 -31.06
CA LEU A 7 -25.10 -1.99 -29.76
C LEU A 7 -25.90 -1.26 -28.67
N SER A 8 -26.85 -1.97 -28.07
CA SER A 8 -27.45 -1.54 -26.82
C SER A 8 -26.37 -1.61 -25.74
N LEU A 9 -25.83 -0.45 -25.36
CA LEU A 9 -25.23 -0.26 -24.05
C LEU A 9 -26.31 -0.64 -23.03
N ARG A 10 -26.28 -1.89 -22.52
CA ARG A 10 -27.02 -2.24 -21.31
C ARG A 10 -26.26 -1.66 -20.12
N ILE A 11 -26.33 -0.34 -19.98
CA ILE A 11 -26.19 0.29 -18.67
C ILE A 11 -27.38 -0.25 -17.88
N ARG A 12 -27.18 -1.25 -17.02
CA ARG A 12 -28.11 -1.47 -15.91
C ARG A 12 -27.92 -0.28 -14.98
N ALA A 13 -28.58 0.83 -15.30
CA ALA A 13 -28.92 1.81 -14.28
C ALA A 13 -29.69 1.03 -13.21
N HIS A 14 -29.35 1.22 -11.95
CA HIS A 14 -30.19 0.75 -10.85
C HIS A 14 -31.59 1.33 -11.06
N THR A 15 -32.49 0.58 -11.69
CA THR A 15 -33.91 0.81 -11.58
C THR A 15 -34.28 0.40 -10.17
N THR A 16 -34.01 1.26 -9.19
CA THR A 16 -34.88 1.32 -8.03
C THR A 16 -36.25 1.64 -8.59
N ARG A 17 -37.16 0.67 -8.60
CA ARG A 17 -38.58 0.96 -8.85
C ARG A 17 -38.96 2.05 -7.83
N PRO A 18 -39.40 3.24 -8.26
CA PRO A 18 -39.74 4.33 -7.35
C PRO A 18 -40.75 3.91 -6.28
N ASP A 19 -41.59 2.92 -6.60
CA ASP A 19 -42.70 2.44 -5.78
C ASP A 19 -42.48 1.06 -5.14
N ALA A 20 -41.27 0.51 -5.19
CA ALA A 20 -41.01 -0.74 -4.47
C ALA A 20 -40.90 -0.46 -2.95
N PRO A 21 -41.62 -1.20 -2.09
CA PRO A 21 -41.47 -1.06 -0.64
C PRO A 21 -39.99 -1.26 -0.27
N ARG A 22 -39.48 -0.43 0.66
CA ARG A 22 -38.10 -0.58 1.16
C ARG A 22 -37.87 -2.06 1.51
N PRO A 23 -36.82 -2.70 0.97
CA PRO A 23 -36.60 -4.12 1.18
C PRO A 23 -36.53 -4.40 2.68
N ARG A 24 -37.24 -5.45 3.12
CA ARG A 24 -37.27 -5.89 4.54
C ARG A 24 -35.91 -6.40 5.04
N ALA A 25 -34.97 -6.65 4.13
CA ALA A 25 -33.61 -7.07 4.42
C ALA A 25 -32.62 -6.00 3.90
N PRO A 26 -31.47 -5.82 4.58
CA PRO A 26 -30.49 -4.85 4.14
C PRO A 26 -29.94 -5.24 2.75
N VAL A 27 -29.85 -4.26 1.86
CA VAL A 27 -29.35 -4.42 0.49
C VAL A 27 -27.98 -3.79 0.33
N GLN A 28 -27.20 -4.29 -0.63
CA GLN A 28 -25.90 -3.72 -0.93
C GLN A 28 -26.01 -2.33 -1.55
N ALA A 29 -25.29 -1.38 -0.99
CA ALA A 29 -25.04 -0.06 -1.52
C ALA A 29 -23.76 -0.06 -2.36
N ALA A 30 -23.84 0.54 -3.56
CA ALA A 30 -22.70 0.69 -4.47
C ALA A 30 -21.90 1.96 -4.12
N VAL A 31 -20.57 1.84 -4.16
CA VAL A 31 -19.65 2.97 -3.94
C VAL A 31 -18.61 2.97 -5.05
N PRO A 32 -18.49 4.07 -5.84
CA PRO A 32 -17.46 4.19 -6.87
C PRO A 32 -16.05 4.04 -6.30
N ALA A 33 -15.25 3.19 -6.93
CA ALA A 33 -13.89 2.88 -6.52
C ALA A 33 -13.02 2.49 -7.71
N ALA A 34 -11.70 2.58 -7.53
CA ALA A 34 -10.75 1.96 -8.44
C ALA A 34 -9.84 1.00 -7.69
N TYR A 35 -9.36 -0.03 -8.36
CA TYR A 35 -8.41 -0.98 -7.81
C TYR A 35 -7.10 -0.84 -8.56
N TYR A 36 -6.03 -0.51 -7.83
CA TYR A 36 -4.72 -0.23 -8.40
C TYR A 36 -3.66 -1.12 -7.79
N ARG A 37 -2.69 -1.52 -8.62
CA ARG A 37 -1.37 -1.91 -8.16
C ARG A 37 -0.50 -0.66 -8.05
N GLY A 38 0.10 -0.45 -6.89
CA GLY A 38 1.19 0.50 -6.68
C GLY A 38 2.41 -0.23 -6.15
N GLY A 39 3.52 -0.23 -6.90
CA GLY A 39 4.69 -1.04 -6.56
C GLY A 39 4.33 -2.52 -6.43
N THR A 40 4.75 -3.14 -5.33
CA THR A 40 4.45 -4.55 -4.98
C THR A 40 3.21 -4.69 -4.09
N SER A 41 2.27 -3.75 -4.15
CA SER A 41 1.04 -3.76 -3.36
C SER A 41 -0.19 -3.44 -4.22
N ARG A 42 -1.38 -3.81 -3.73
CA ARG A 42 -2.66 -3.43 -4.33
C ARG A 42 -3.56 -2.79 -3.28
N ALA A 43 -4.39 -1.84 -3.71
CA ALA A 43 -5.36 -1.20 -2.84
C ALA A 43 -6.62 -0.81 -3.61
N VAL A 44 -7.73 -0.73 -2.88
CA VAL A 44 -8.95 -0.06 -3.34
C VAL A 44 -8.81 1.43 -3.04
N LEU A 45 -9.02 2.26 -4.06
CA LEU A 45 -8.92 3.71 -4.03
C LEU A 45 -10.33 4.30 -4.05
N PHE A 46 -10.62 5.16 -3.08
CA PHE A 46 -11.87 5.90 -2.97
C PHE A 46 -11.62 7.41 -3.05
N GLN A 47 -12.60 8.12 -3.59
CA GLN A 47 -12.71 9.56 -3.37
C GLN A 47 -13.65 9.77 -2.17
N PRO A 48 -13.24 10.51 -1.13
CA PRO A 48 -14.08 10.83 0.03
C PRO A 48 -15.48 11.34 -0.32
N GLN A 49 -15.64 12.09 -1.41
CA GLN A 49 -16.94 12.59 -1.88
C GLN A 49 -17.95 11.50 -2.28
N HIS A 50 -17.48 10.29 -2.59
CA HIS A 50 -18.32 9.14 -2.93
C HIS A 50 -18.62 8.24 -1.72
N LEU A 51 -17.97 8.46 -0.58
CA LEU A 51 -18.21 7.72 0.64
C LEU A 51 -19.41 8.30 1.41
N PRO A 52 -20.04 7.52 2.31
CA PRO A 52 -21.08 8.05 3.19
C PRO A 52 -20.62 9.31 3.92
N HIS A 53 -21.48 10.34 3.98
CA HIS A 53 -21.17 11.59 4.69
C HIS A 53 -20.85 11.36 6.17
N ASP A 54 -21.54 10.40 6.79
CA ASP A 54 -21.23 9.95 8.14
C ASP A 54 -19.97 9.07 8.16
N ARG A 55 -18.88 9.65 8.66
CA ARG A 55 -17.59 8.97 8.78
C ARG A 55 -17.61 7.79 9.76
N ALA A 56 -18.57 7.72 10.67
CA ALA A 56 -18.72 6.56 11.56
C ALA A 56 -19.01 5.26 10.76
N LYS A 57 -19.57 5.38 9.55
CA LYS A 57 -19.82 4.24 8.66
C LYS A 57 -18.55 3.73 7.95
N TRP A 58 -17.49 4.52 7.86
CA TRP A 58 -16.32 4.20 7.04
C TRP A 58 -15.57 2.94 7.48
N PRO A 59 -15.30 2.69 8.78
CA PRO A 59 -14.61 1.47 9.18
C PRO A 59 -15.38 0.20 8.81
N SER A 60 -16.70 0.18 9.00
CA SER A 60 -17.53 -0.96 8.61
C SER A 60 -17.52 -1.17 7.09
N LEU A 61 -17.69 -0.09 6.32
CA LEU A 61 -17.61 -0.12 4.86
C LEU A 61 -16.25 -0.66 4.38
N PHE A 62 -15.15 -0.11 4.91
CA PHE A 62 -13.79 -0.50 4.54
C PHE A 62 -13.52 -1.97 4.88
N ARG A 63 -13.96 -2.46 6.04
CA ARG A 63 -13.85 -3.88 6.41
C ARG A 63 -14.61 -4.78 5.46
N GLN A 64 -15.88 -4.47 5.16
CA GLN A 64 -16.70 -5.24 4.22
C GLN A 64 -16.10 -5.26 2.81
N VAL A 65 -15.69 -4.10 2.30
CA VAL A 65 -15.06 -4.01 0.97
C VAL A 65 -13.81 -4.86 0.89
N MET A 66 -13.03 -4.96 1.97
CA MET A 66 -11.80 -5.74 1.98
C MET A 66 -11.97 -7.18 2.44
N GLY A 67 -13.11 -7.55 3.03
CA GLY A 67 -13.31 -8.84 3.69
C GLY A 67 -12.46 -9.01 4.96
N SER A 68 -12.17 -7.92 5.67
CA SER A 68 -11.34 -7.89 6.89
C SER A 68 -12.12 -8.27 8.14
N GLY A 69 -11.45 -8.86 9.13
CA GLY A 69 -12.11 -9.55 10.24
C GLY A 69 -12.38 -11.03 9.90
N ASP A 70 -11.61 -11.59 8.96
CA ASP A 70 -11.77 -12.97 8.47
C ASP A 70 -10.90 -13.93 9.30
N PRO A 71 -11.50 -14.78 10.16
CA PRO A 71 -10.74 -15.73 10.98
C PRO A 71 -10.00 -16.79 10.16
N TYR A 72 -10.29 -16.93 8.86
CA TYR A 72 -9.57 -17.82 7.96
C TYR A 72 -8.37 -17.15 7.28
N ALA A 73 -8.18 -15.84 7.47
CA ALA A 73 -7.14 -15.04 6.84
C ALA A 73 -7.08 -15.14 5.30
N ARG A 74 -8.22 -15.28 4.63
CA ARG A 74 -8.32 -15.40 3.16
C ARG A 74 -8.93 -14.17 2.50
N GLN A 75 -9.82 -13.47 3.20
CA GLN A 75 -10.59 -12.31 2.75
C GLN A 75 -11.46 -12.62 1.51
N LEU A 76 -12.05 -13.82 1.45
CA LEU A 76 -12.82 -14.29 0.27
C LEU A 76 -14.10 -13.49 0.01
N ASP A 77 -14.69 -12.87 1.03
CA ASP A 77 -15.91 -12.06 0.93
C ASP A 77 -15.58 -10.57 0.73
N GLY A 78 -14.52 -10.28 -0.03
CA GLY A 78 -14.07 -8.92 -0.29
C GLY A 78 -12.95 -8.84 -1.33
N MET A 79 -12.38 -7.65 -1.46
CA MET A 79 -11.30 -7.33 -2.41
C MET A 79 -9.90 -7.59 -1.83
N GLY A 80 -9.81 -7.96 -0.56
CA GLY A 80 -8.59 -8.41 0.09
C GLY A 80 -8.13 -9.76 -0.43
N ALA A 81 -6.98 -10.22 0.04
CA ALA A 81 -6.40 -11.49 -0.40
C ALA A 81 -5.59 -12.19 0.70
N GLY A 82 -5.92 -11.94 1.97
CA GLY A 82 -5.33 -12.64 3.10
C GLY A 82 -3.89 -12.26 3.43
N ILE A 83 -3.32 -11.24 2.77
CA ILE A 83 -1.97 -10.74 3.05
C ILE A 83 -1.93 -9.22 3.10
N SER A 84 -1.08 -8.66 3.96
CA SER A 84 -1.10 -7.24 4.30
C SER A 84 -0.75 -6.32 3.13
N SER A 85 0.02 -6.81 2.14
CA SER A 85 0.34 -6.08 0.90
C SER A 85 -0.88 -5.90 -0.03
N LEU A 86 -1.95 -6.67 0.20
CA LEU A 86 -3.17 -6.72 -0.59
C LEU A 86 -4.43 -6.32 0.20
N SER A 87 -4.32 -6.11 1.51
CA SER A 87 -5.38 -5.61 2.39
C SER A 87 -5.19 -4.10 2.67
N LYS A 88 -5.52 -3.26 1.67
CA LYS A 88 -5.23 -1.82 1.70
C LYS A 88 -6.34 -0.98 1.07
N ILE A 89 -6.60 0.17 1.70
CA ILE A 89 -7.44 1.23 1.14
C ILE A 89 -6.64 2.53 1.05
N CYS A 90 -6.94 3.33 0.04
CA CYS A 90 -6.36 4.65 -0.18
C CYS A 90 -7.50 5.65 -0.44
N LEU A 91 -7.50 6.77 0.27
CA LEU A 91 -8.41 7.88 0.01
C LEU A 91 -7.65 8.98 -0.71
N VAL A 92 -8.23 9.51 -1.79
CA VAL A 92 -7.60 10.56 -2.59
C VAL A 92 -8.62 11.64 -2.90
N GLU A 93 -8.29 12.89 -2.60
CA GLU A 93 -9.12 14.07 -2.86
C GLU A 93 -8.28 15.26 -3.31
N PRO A 94 -8.83 16.22 -4.07
CA PRO A 94 -8.15 17.47 -4.37
C PRO A 94 -7.76 18.19 -3.07
N HIS A 95 -6.55 18.74 -3.03
CA HIS A 95 -6.10 19.48 -1.86
C HIS A 95 -6.94 20.75 -1.65
N GLY A 96 -7.31 21.04 -0.41
CA GLY A 96 -8.14 22.19 -0.07
C GLY A 96 -9.65 22.01 -0.36
N ALA A 97 -10.07 20.89 -0.97
CA ALA A 97 -11.47 20.53 -1.04
C ALA A 97 -11.98 20.16 0.36
N ARG A 98 -12.57 21.13 1.08
CA ARG A 98 -13.36 20.83 2.27
C ARG A 98 -14.62 20.07 1.81
N PRO A 99 -15.16 19.12 2.60
CA PRO A 99 -16.50 18.61 2.34
C PRO A 99 -17.44 19.81 2.30
N VAL A 100 -18.15 19.99 1.19
CA VAL A 100 -19.20 20.99 1.05
C VAL A 100 -20.25 20.62 2.09
N VAL A 101 -20.22 21.29 3.24
CA VAL A 101 -21.39 21.36 4.10
C VAL A 101 -22.40 22.17 3.29
N PRO A 102 -23.60 21.64 2.99
CA PRO A 102 -24.62 22.40 2.28
C PRO A 102 -24.81 23.74 2.99
N GLN A 103 -24.66 24.85 2.26
CA GLN A 103 -24.72 26.20 2.82
C GLN A 103 -26.03 26.44 3.62
N GLN A 104 -27.12 25.73 3.25
CA GLN A 104 -28.38 25.67 4.01
C GLN A 104 -28.20 25.18 5.46
N ALA A 105 -27.39 24.14 5.70
CA ALA A 105 -27.21 23.56 7.03
C ALA A 105 -26.35 24.43 7.97
N VAL A 106 -25.59 25.38 7.41
CA VAL A 106 -24.83 26.39 8.16
C VAL A 106 -25.69 27.63 8.44
N ALA A 107 -26.54 28.04 7.49
CA ALA A 107 -27.47 29.16 7.69
C ALA A 107 -28.42 28.92 8.88
N ASP A 108 -28.93 27.69 9.04
CA ASP A 108 -29.85 27.35 10.13
C ASP A 108 -29.18 27.28 11.51
N ARG A 109 -27.85 27.09 11.56
CA ARG A 109 -27.06 27.10 12.81
C ARG A 109 -26.50 28.48 13.17
N VAL A 110 -26.29 29.36 12.19
CA VAL A 110 -25.75 30.71 12.39
C VAL A 110 -26.83 31.72 12.82
N ALA A 111 -28.12 31.43 12.59
CA ALA A 111 -29.23 32.28 13.02
C ALA A 111 -29.39 32.44 14.56
N ARG A 112 -28.56 31.78 15.39
CA ARG A 112 -28.68 31.80 16.87
C ARG A 112 -27.48 32.36 17.63
N ARG A 113 -26.47 32.95 16.97
CA ARG A 113 -25.33 33.62 17.66
C ARG A 113 -24.89 34.86 16.90
N SER A 114 -24.38 35.85 17.64
CA SER A 114 -23.98 37.15 17.08
C SER A 114 -23.02 36.99 15.90
N VAL A 115 -23.29 37.76 14.84
CA VAL A 115 -22.61 37.71 13.53
C VAL A 115 -21.09 37.83 13.68
N ASP A 116 -20.61 38.59 14.67
CA ASP A 116 -19.18 38.77 14.95
C ASP A 116 -18.51 37.56 15.62
N GLY A 117 -19.24 36.81 16.44
CA GLY A 117 -18.73 35.60 17.10
C GLY A 117 -18.60 34.43 16.12
N ALA A 118 -19.54 34.29 15.19
CA ALA A 118 -19.50 33.29 14.12
C ALA A 118 -18.38 33.59 13.12
N ARG A 119 -18.17 34.87 12.78
CA ARG A 119 -17.09 35.31 11.89
C ARG A 119 -15.71 35.12 12.52
N ARG A 120 -15.50 35.47 13.79
CA ARG A 120 -14.24 35.19 14.51
C ARG A 120 -13.95 33.70 14.65
N LEU A 121 -14.97 32.86 14.85
CA LEU A 121 -14.83 31.40 14.87
C LEU A 121 -14.49 30.84 13.49
N LEU A 122 -15.12 31.36 12.42
CA LEU A 122 -14.79 31.01 11.03
C LEU A 122 -13.38 31.46 10.65
N ASP A 123 -12.94 32.64 11.07
CA ASP A 123 -11.57 33.13 10.89
C ASP A 123 -10.56 32.29 11.70
N HIS A 124 -10.90 31.88 12.93
CA HIS A 124 -10.09 30.94 13.72
C HIS A 124 -10.04 29.52 13.13
N LEU A 125 -11.13 29.05 12.50
CA LEU A 125 -11.19 27.76 11.82
C LEU A 125 -10.59 27.81 10.40
N ALA A 126 -10.55 28.99 9.77
CA ALA A 126 -9.80 29.26 8.54
C ALA A 126 -8.30 29.33 8.82
N ALA A 127 -7.89 29.92 9.95
CA ALA A 127 -6.50 29.94 10.43
C ALA A 127 -5.99 28.55 10.89
N ARG A 128 -6.87 27.56 11.08
CA ARG A 128 -6.52 26.14 11.28
C ARG A 128 -6.42 25.33 9.97
N GLY A 129 -6.53 26.00 8.81
CA GLY A 129 -6.39 25.39 7.50
C GLY A 129 -4.92 25.33 7.09
N ASP A 130 -4.30 24.15 7.22
CA ASP A 130 -3.04 23.81 6.58
C ASP A 130 -3.22 23.73 5.03
N ALA A 131 -3.68 24.80 4.38
CA ALA A 131 -3.52 24.92 2.93
C ALA A 131 -2.03 25.16 2.70
N VAL A 132 -1.34 24.13 2.20
CA VAL A 132 0.09 24.23 1.89
C VAL A 132 0.17 24.62 0.43
N ASP A 133 0.76 25.78 0.16
CA ASP A 133 0.96 26.23 -1.22
C ASP A 133 1.76 25.18 -2.01
N GLY A 134 1.32 24.94 -3.25
CA GLY A 134 1.99 23.98 -4.15
C GLY A 134 1.60 22.51 -3.94
N VAL A 135 0.55 22.19 -3.18
CA VAL A 135 -0.02 20.84 -3.11
C VAL A 135 -1.20 20.70 -4.08
N ASP A 136 -1.25 19.59 -4.82
CA ASP A 136 -2.35 19.30 -5.75
C ASP A 136 -3.43 18.42 -5.12
N ILE A 137 -3.04 17.37 -4.37
CA ILE A 137 -3.97 16.39 -3.79
C ILE A 137 -3.59 15.96 -2.37
N ASP A 138 -4.61 15.55 -1.62
CA ASP A 138 -4.48 14.85 -0.34
C ASP A 138 -4.62 13.34 -0.52
N TYR A 139 -3.81 12.60 0.22
CA TYR A 139 -3.79 11.13 0.21
C TYR A 139 -3.79 10.56 1.63
N THR A 140 -4.78 9.74 1.96
CA THR A 140 -4.84 8.96 3.21
C THR A 140 -4.67 7.47 2.92
N PHE A 141 -3.69 6.84 3.55
CA PHE A 141 -3.57 5.39 3.61
C PHE A 141 -4.41 4.81 4.76
N VAL A 142 -5.08 3.69 4.50
CA VAL A 142 -5.77 2.89 5.51
C VAL A 142 -5.31 1.43 5.34
N GLY A 143 -4.56 0.93 6.31
CA GLY A 143 -4.27 -0.49 6.44
C GLY A 143 -5.38 -1.18 7.21
N LEU A 144 -5.73 -2.41 6.82
CA LEU A 144 -6.73 -3.19 7.55
C LEU A 144 -6.11 -4.48 8.06
N GLY A 145 -6.47 -4.83 9.29
CA GLY A 145 -6.29 -6.17 9.83
C GLY A 145 -6.90 -7.22 8.89
N ILE A 146 -6.29 -8.39 8.84
CA ILE A 146 -6.80 -9.51 8.04
C ILE A 146 -7.79 -10.30 8.91
N GLU A 147 -7.32 -10.79 10.04
CA GLU A 147 -8.11 -11.58 11.01
C GLU A 147 -8.89 -10.69 11.98
N GLY A 148 -8.28 -9.59 12.43
CA GLY A 148 -8.92 -8.61 13.31
C GLY A 148 -9.65 -7.49 12.54
N ASP A 149 -10.45 -6.72 13.26
CA ASP A 149 -11.20 -5.57 12.72
C ASP A 149 -10.43 -4.25 12.71
N GLU A 150 -9.16 -4.27 13.10
CA GLU A 150 -8.36 -3.06 13.29
C GLU A 150 -8.10 -2.30 11.98
N LEU A 151 -8.20 -0.97 12.05
CA LEU A 151 -7.81 -0.06 10.98
C LEU A 151 -6.57 0.74 11.41
N HIS A 152 -5.54 0.70 10.57
CA HIS A 152 -4.28 1.42 10.79
C HIS A 152 -4.15 2.62 9.85
N VAL A 153 -4.13 3.81 10.43
CA VAL A 153 -4.10 5.10 9.72
C VAL A 153 -2.93 5.98 10.17
N ALA A 154 -2.02 5.46 11.00
CA ALA A 154 -0.89 6.21 11.56
C ALA A 154 0.31 6.33 10.59
N ALA A 155 0.38 5.49 9.56
CA ALA A 155 1.54 5.39 8.68
C ALA A 155 1.16 5.60 7.21
N ASN A 156 2.15 5.95 6.38
CA ASN A 156 2.01 5.91 4.93
C ASN A 156 2.29 4.49 4.41
N CYS A 157 1.66 4.09 3.30
CA CYS A 157 2.12 3.00 2.47
C CYS A 157 2.96 3.53 1.30
N GLY A 158 4.27 3.34 1.40
CA GLY A 158 5.23 3.79 0.39
C GLY A 158 5.02 3.18 -1.00
N ASN A 159 4.62 1.91 -1.07
CA ASN A 159 4.28 1.26 -2.35
C ASN A 159 3.06 1.91 -3.01
N MET A 160 1.98 2.13 -2.24
CA MET A 160 0.75 2.71 -2.79
C MET A 160 0.92 4.17 -3.20
N SER A 161 1.88 4.90 -2.63
CA SER A 161 2.22 6.26 -3.05
C SER A 161 2.51 6.35 -4.57
N SER A 162 3.00 5.26 -5.19
CA SER A 162 3.26 5.20 -6.65
C SER A 162 2.00 5.18 -7.51
N ALA A 163 0.86 4.74 -6.96
CA ALA A 163 -0.41 4.70 -7.70
C ALA A 163 -1.20 6.01 -7.58
N ILE A 164 -0.94 6.83 -6.55
CA ILE A 164 -1.76 7.99 -6.21
C ILE A 164 -1.70 9.08 -7.28
N GLY A 165 -0.50 9.45 -7.74
CA GLY A 165 -0.33 10.42 -8.84
C GLY A 165 -1.04 9.99 -10.13
N PRO A 166 -0.74 8.78 -10.66
CA PRO A 166 -1.45 8.21 -11.81
C PRO A 166 -2.97 8.14 -11.65
N TYR A 167 -3.44 7.73 -10.46
CA TYR A 167 -4.87 7.69 -10.16
C TYR A 167 -5.49 9.09 -10.23
N ALA A 168 -4.91 10.07 -9.55
CA ALA A 168 -5.45 11.43 -9.50
C ALA A 168 -5.50 12.08 -10.89
N TYR A 169 -4.48 11.84 -11.72
CA TYR A 169 -4.49 12.27 -13.11
C TYR A 169 -5.65 11.65 -13.88
N ASN A 170 -5.74 10.31 -13.87
CA ASN A 170 -6.77 9.56 -14.60
C ASN A 170 -8.19 9.86 -14.11
N ALA A 171 -8.35 10.17 -12.82
CA ALA A 171 -9.63 10.44 -12.17
C ALA A 171 -10.06 11.92 -12.26
N GLY A 172 -9.30 12.78 -12.95
CA GLY A 172 -9.68 14.19 -13.13
C GLY A 172 -9.54 15.06 -11.87
N LEU A 173 -8.70 14.66 -10.90
CA LEU A 173 -8.61 15.32 -9.58
C LEU A 173 -7.60 16.48 -9.53
N LEU A 174 -6.87 16.73 -10.60
CA LEU A 174 -5.76 17.69 -10.61
C LEU A 174 -6.20 19.08 -11.09
N PRO A 175 -5.43 20.13 -10.79
CA PRO A 175 -5.68 21.46 -11.34
C PRO A 175 -5.63 21.47 -12.88
N PRO A 176 -6.43 22.33 -13.57
CA PRO A 176 -6.46 22.40 -15.05
C PRO A 176 -5.09 22.61 -15.71
N ARG A 177 -4.19 23.35 -15.06
CA ARG A 177 -2.80 23.58 -15.50
C ARG A 177 -2.02 22.27 -15.74
N THR A 178 -2.38 21.20 -15.04
CA THR A 178 -1.69 19.91 -15.16
C THR A 178 -2.09 19.20 -16.45
N TYR A 179 -3.38 19.24 -16.81
CA TYR A 179 -3.90 18.63 -18.03
C TYR A 179 -3.54 19.41 -19.30
N ALA A 180 -3.38 20.74 -19.18
CA ALA A 180 -3.01 21.61 -20.30
C ALA A 180 -1.65 21.26 -20.93
N LYS A 181 -0.77 20.55 -20.20
CA LYS A 181 0.54 20.11 -20.71
C LYS A 181 0.45 19.00 -21.75
N GLY A 182 -0.64 18.23 -21.78
CA GLY A 182 -0.81 17.09 -22.68
C GLY A 182 0.07 15.89 -22.31
N ASP A 183 0.53 15.16 -23.32
CA ASP A 183 1.39 13.98 -23.15
C ASP A 183 2.83 14.37 -22.76
N GLY A 184 3.52 13.47 -22.05
CA GLY A 184 4.87 13.68 -21.52
C GLY A 184 4.94 13.61 -19.99
N PRO A 185 6.08 14.02 -19.39
CA PRO A 185 6.29 13.90 -17.96
C PRO A 185 5.42 14.89 -17.18
N VAL A 186 4.69 14.38 -16.19
CA VAL A 186 3.86 15.15 -15.26
C VAL A 186 4.30 14.88 -13.83
N THR A 187 4.40 15.93 -13.02
CA THR A 187 4.63 15.84 -11.58
C THR A 187 3.36 16.25 -10.83
N VAL A 188 2.94 15.41 -9.90
CA VAL A 188 1.82 15.67 -8.98
C VAL A 188 2.35 15.84 -7.57
N ALA A 189 2.01 16.94 -6.91
CA ALA A 189 2.35 17.20 -5.52
C ALA A 189 1.29 16.62 -4.57
N ILE A 190 1.69 15.64 -3.76
CA ILE A 190 0.81 14.82 -2.93
C ILE A 190 1.12 15.09 -1.46
N ARG A 191 0.14 15.58 -0.70
CA ARG A 191 0.25 15.60 0.76
C ARG A 191 -0.30 14.29 1.32
N ASN A 192 0.57 13.49 1.93
CA ASN A 192 0.11 12.33 2.68
C ASN A 192 -0.48 12.79 4.03
N THR A 193 -1.77 12.58 4.26
CA THR A 193 -2.46 13.07 5.45
C THR A 193 -2.11 12.27 6.72
N ASN A 194 -1.64 11.02 6.59
CA ASN A 194 -1.22 10.20 7.73
C ASN A 194 0.03 10.79 8.40
N THR A 195 0.95 11.29 7.59
CA THR A 195 2.30 11.72 8.03
C THR A 195 2.54 13.22 7.85
N ARG A 196 1.63 13.92 7.16
CA ARG A 196 1.73 15.31 6.70
C ARG A 196 2.94 15.58 5.80
N LYS A 197 3.60 14.53 5.29
CA LYS A 197 4.75 14.65 4.41
C LYS A 197 4.31 14.90 2.97
N LEU A 198 5.09 15.71 2.26
CA LEU A 198 4.90 16.03 0.85
C LEU A 198 5.69 15.03 -0.02
N ILE A 199 5.01 14.49 -1.03
CA ILE A 199 5.56 13.53 -1.99
C ILE A 199 5.30 14.08 -3.39
N HIS A 200 6.33 14.21 -4.21
CA HIS A 200 6.16 14.52 -5.63
C HIS A 200 6.21 13.23 -6.43
N ALA A 201 5.11 12.92 -7.13
CA ALA A 201 5.03 11.78 -8.03
C ALA A 201 5.20 12.24 -9.47
N THR A 202 6.32 11.87 -10.09
CA THR A 202 6.60 12.16 -11.50
C THR A 202 6.44 10.90 -12.34
N PHE A 203 5.62 10.97 -13.39
CA PHE A 203 5.31 9.86 -14.29
C PHE A 203 4.93 10.39 -15.68
N ASP A 204 5.03 9.54 -16.69
CA ASP A 204 4.66 9.90 -18.06
C ASP A 204 3.16 9.78 -18.30
N VAL A 205 2.62 10.67 -19.13
CA VAL A 205 1.26 10.65 -19.66
C VAL A 205 1.32 10.36 -21.17
N ALA A 206 0.47 9.46 -21.64
CA ALA A 206 0.32 9.14 -23.05
C ALA A 206 -1.16 8.95 -23.40
N GLY A 207 -1.63 9.60 -24.47
CA GLY A 207 -3.04 9.58 -24.86
C GLY A 207 -3.97 10.14 -23.78
N GLY A 208 -3.51 11.13 -23.01
CA GLY A 208 -4.30 11.73 -21.93
C GLY A 208 -4.56 10.81 -20.73
N GLN A 209 -3.76 9.76 -20.54
CA GLN A 209 -3.79 8.87 -19.38
C GLN A 209 -2.37 8.63 -18.87
N ALA A 210 -2.23 8.30 -17.58
CA ALA A 210 -0.93 7.90 -17.04
C ALA A 210 -0.42 6.63 -17.78
N ALA A 211 0.82 6.69 -18.25
CA ALA A 211 1.47 5.59 -18.94
C ALA A 211 1.62 4.37 -18.03
N VAL A 212 1.46 3.18 -18.63
CA VAL A 212 1.54 1.89 -17.91
C VAL A 212 2.65 1.01 -18.47
N VAL A 213 2.86 1.05 -19.79
CA VAL A 213 3.90 0.29 -20.48
C VAL A 213 5.21 1.08 -20.46
N GLY A 214 6.31 0.37 -20.19
CA GLY A 214 7.67 0.89 -20.18
C GLY A 214 8.65 -0.28 -20.08
N ASP A 215 9.93 0.03 -19.98
CA ASP A 215 11.05 -0.93 -19.86
C ASP A 215 11.55 -1.11 -18.42
N TYR A 216 11.07 -0.29 -17.49
CA TYR A 216 11.50 -0.31 -16.10
C TYR A 216 10.87 -1.48 -15.32
N SER A 217 11.73 -2.27 -14.68
CA SER A 217 11.33 -3.44 -13.90
C SER A 217 11.57 -3.21 -12.41
N ILE A 218 10.70 -3.78 -11.58
CA ILE A 218 10.88 -3.85 -10.12
C ILE A 218 10.68 -5.29 -9.67
N ASP A 219 11.51 -5.72 -8.73
CA ASP A 219 11.44 -7.09 -8.22
C ASP A 219 10.13 -7.28 -7.43
N GLY A 220 9.48 -8.43 -7.63
CA GLY A 220 8.16 -8.75 -7.08
C GLY A 220 6.96 -8.32 -7.95
N VAL A 221 7.19 -7.78 -9.15
CA VAL A 221 6.14 -7.49 -10.13
C VAL A 221 6.46 -8.17 -11.46
N THR A 222 5.47 -8.85 -12.03
CA THR A 222 5.61 -9.53 -13.32
C THR A 222 5.66 -8.52 -14.46
N GLY A 223 6.75 -8.57 -15.23
CA GLY A 223 6.96 -7.75 -16.43
C GLY A 223 7.34 -6.29 -16.14
N PRO A 224 7.86 -5.58 -17.15
CA PRO A 224 8.22 -4.18 -17.01
C PRO A 224 6.99 -3.27 -17.04
N GLY A 225 7.16 -2.01 -16.67
CA GLY A 225 6.13 -0.99 -16.74
C GLY A 225 6.72 0.43 -16.80
N ALA A 226 5.84 1.42 -16.91
CA ALA A 226 6.24 2.83 -16.92
C ALA A 226 6.87 3.21 -15.56
N LYS A 227 8.04 3.85 -15.62
CA LYS A 227 8.79 4.29 -14.45
C LYS A 227 8.07 5.46 -13.78
N ILE A 228 7.91 5.37 -12.47
CA ILE A 228 7.32 6.42 -11.63
C ILE A 228 8.38 6.81 -10.61
N LYS A 229 8.75 8.09 -10.59
CA LYS A 229 9.67 8.68 -9.62
C LYS A 229 8.86 9.27 -8.46
N LEU A 230 9.16 8.85 -7.23
CA LEU A 230 8.57 9.40 -6.02
C LEU A 230 9.64 10.13 -5.22
N ASP A 231 9.56 11.45 -5.16
CA ASP A 231 10.44 12.30 -4.35
C ASP A 231 9.73 12.63 -3.03
N PHE A 232 10.22 12.07 -1.93
CA PHE A 232 9.82 12.42 -0.57
C PHE A 232 10.59 13.68 -0.17
N LYS A 233 9.87 14.81 -0.03
CA LYS A 233 10.46 16.11 0.26
C LYS A 233 10.93 16.19 1.71
N HIS A 234 12.15 16.70 1.92
CA HIS A 234 12.77 16.89 3.23
C HIS A 234 12.61 15.66 4.15
N PRO A 235 13.19 14.50 3.75
CA PRO A 235 12.92 13.24 4.42
C PRO A 235 13.58 13.13 5.80
N TYR A 236 14.55 13.99 6.13
CA TYR A 236 15.43 13.81 7.29
C TYR A 236 14.87 14.35 8.62
N GLY A 237 15.51 13.94 9.72
CA GLY A 237 15.21 14.39 11.07
C GLY A 237 13.80 14.02 11.53
N SER A 238 13.26 12.89 11.05
CA SER A 238 11.86 12.54 11.28
C SER A 238 11.54 12.22 12.74
N LYS A 239 12.55 11.87 13.54
CA LYS A 239 12.42 11.60 14.98
C LYS A 239 13.41 12.38 15.83
N THR A 240 14.63 12.60 15.35
CA THR A 240 15.69 13.26 16.14
C THR A 240 15.83 14.75 15.82
N GLY A 241 15.20 15.23 14.74
CA GLY A 241 15.36 16.59 14.23
C GLY A 241 16.73 16.87 13.59
N ARG A 242 17.63 15.88 13.52
CA ARG A 242 18.99 16.02 12.95
C ARG A 242 19.27 14.88 11.98
N LEU A 243 19.99 15.16 10.89
CA LEU A 243 20.34 14.11 9.94
C LEU A 243 21.34 13.10 10.51
N LEU A 244 22.40 13.58 11.16
CA LEU A 244 23.39 12.80 11.89
C LEU A 244 23.17 13.07 13.39
N PRO A 245 22.35 12.29 14.10
CA PRO A 245 21.90 12.65 15.44
C PRO A 245 23.02 12.70 16.47
N THR A 246 24.05 11.85 16.29
CA THR A 246 25.28 11.81 17.11
C THR A 246 26.26 12.92 16.77
N GLY A 247 26.07 13.62 15.64
CA GLY A 247 27.01 14.60 15.09
C GLY A 247 28.14 13.99 14.26
N ASN A 248 28.33 12.67 14.27
CA ASN A 248 29.41 12.00 13.56
C ASN A 248 28.91 11.24 12.33
N LYS A 249 29.80 11.08 11.33
CA LYS A 249 29.55 10.22 10.16
C LYS A 249 29.75 8.74 10.49
N VAL A 250 30.67 8.46 11.41
CA VAL A 250 30.95 7.14 11.96
C VAL A 250 31.14 7.30 13.47
N ASP A 251 30.39 6.53 14.24
CA ASP A 251 30.48 6.41 15.69
C ASP A 251 31.09 5.06 16.06
N ARG A 252 31.61 4.94 17.29
CA ARG A 252 32.04 3.68 17.87
C ARG A 252 31.09 3.27 18.99
N ILE A 253 30.30 2.22 18.76
CA ILE A 253 29.28 1.72 19.69
C ILE A 253 29.57 0.24 20.01
N LEU A 254 29.78 -0.07 21.28
CA LEU A 254 30.16 -1.41 21.76
C LEU A 254 31.33 -2.02 20.96
N ASP A 255 32.35 -1.21 20.66
CA ASP A 255 33.53 -1.54 19.84
C ASP A 255 33.31 -1.76 18.34
N TYR A 256 32.10 -1.51 17.84
CA TYR A 256 31.80 -1.55 16.42
C TYR A 256 31.67 -0.16 15.83
N ASN A 257 32.18 0.00 14.61
CA ASN A 257 31.94 1.21 13.84
C ASN A 257 30.51 1.17 13.31
N VAL A 258 29.77 2.24 13.53
CA VAL A 258 28.39 2.38 13.03
C VAL A 258 28.17 3.77 12.43
N THR A 259 27.32 3.87 11.42
CA THR A 259 26.79 5.17 10.95
C THR A 259 25.35 5.30 11.44
N CYS A 260 25.05 6.35 12.19
CA CYS A 260 23.72 6.67 12.69
C CYS A 260 23.09 7.81 11.86
N VAL A 261 22.00 7.53 11.13
CA VAL A 261 21.35 8.51 10.23
C VAL A 261 19.84 8.54 10.48
N ASP A 262 19.25 9.73 10.54
CA ASP A 262 17.79 9.92 10.48
C ASP A 262 17.39 10.58 9.13
N GLY A 263 17.31 9.77 8.07
CA GLY A 263 17.12 10.20 6.67
C GLY A 263 15.77 9.84 6.05
N ALA A 264 14.77 9.55 6.88
CA ALA A 264 13.36 9.22 6.58
C ALA A 264 12.80 8.52 7.83
N ASN A 265 13.61 7.61 8.35
CA ASN A 265 13.45 6.98 9.64
C ASN A 265 14.85 6.73 10.23
N PRO A 266 15.04 6.83 11.55
CA PRO A 266 16.33 6.55 12.17
C PRO A 266 16.82 5.14 11.83
N CYS A 267 18.04 5.06 11.28
CA CYS A 267 18.72 3.83 10.92
C CYS A 267 20.17 3.85 11.41
N ILE A 268 20.65 2.68 11.78
CA ILE A 268 22.03 2.39 12.15
C ILE A 268 22.58 1.44 11.09
N PHE A 269 23.73 1.77 10.53
CA PHE A 269 24.41 0.94 9.54
C PHE A 269 25.71 0.39 10.12
N ILE A 270 25.92 -0.90 9.95
CA ILE A 270 27.12 -1.62 10.42
C ILE A 270 27.56 -2.62 9.35
N ARG A 271 28.86 -2.75 9.12
CA ARG A 271 29.36 -3.71 8.12
C ARG A 271 29.14 -5.13 8.61
N ALA A 272 28.67 -6.01 7.72
CA ALA A 272 28.52 -7.42 8.04
C ALA A 272 29.88 -8.08 8.41
N GLY A 273 30.95 -7.68 7.71
CA GLY A 273 32.31 -8.17 7.97
C GLY A 273 32.82 -7.88 9.38
N ASP A 274 32.50 -6.69 9.94
CA ASP A 274 32.91 -6.31 11.31
C ASP A 274 32.29 -7.24 12.37
N LEU A 275 31.19 -7.91 12.03
CA LEU A 275 30.48 -8.86 12.89
C LEU A 275 30.82 -10.32 12.56
N GLY A 276 31.69 -10.58 11.57
CA GLY A 276 31.95 -11.93 11.05
C GLY A 276 30.69 -12.57 10.45
N LEU A 277 29.82 -11.78 9.82
CA LEU A 277 28.59 -12.23 9.17
C LEU A 277 28.72 -12.16 7.65
N ASP A 278 28.08 -13.10 6.97
CA ASP A 278 27.81 -12.97 5.54
C ASP A 278 26.79 -11.84 5.32
N GLY A 279 27.19 -10.80 4.60
CA GLY A 279 26.32 -9.66 4.29
C GLY A 279 25.14 -9.99 3.39
N THR A 280 25.16 -11.17 2.76
CA THR A 280 24.11 -11.65 1.87
C THR A 280 23.08 -12.54 2.57
N VAL A 281 23.29 -12.85 3.86
CA VAL A 281 22.48 -13.77 4.68
C VAL A 281 20.98 -13.58 4.47
N LEU A 282 20.27 -14.70 4.25
CA LEU A 282 18.81 -14.70 4.09
C LEU A 282 18.11 -14.77 5.46
N PRO A 283 16.87 -14.25 5.59
CA PRO A 283 16.14 -14.21 6.86
C PRO A 283 16.08 -15.55 7.61
N SER A 284 15.86 -16.67 6.91
CA SER A 284 15.79 -18.00 7.51
C SER A 284 17.10 -18.45 8.12
N ASP A 285 18.23 -18.12 7.50
CA ASP A 285 19.56 -18.48 8.00
C ASP A 285 20.04 -17.51 9.07
N PHE A 286 19.67 -16.24 8.94
CA PHE A 286 19.95 -15.24 9.96
C PHE A 286 19.22 -15.55 11.28
N ASN A 287 18.00 -16.07 11.20
CA ASN A 287 17.25 -16.56 12.37
C ASN A 287 17.91 -17.74 13.08
N LYS A 288 18.84 -18.45 12.44
CA LYS A 288 19.63 -19.53 13.06
C LYS A 288 20.85 -18.99 13.83
N LEU A 289 21.04 -17.66 13.89
CA LEU A 289 22.17 -17.01 14.56
C LEU A 289 21.69 -16.13 15.75
N PRO A 290 21.08 -16.72 16.79
CA PRO A 290 20.46 -15.96 17.88
C PRO A 290 21.43 -15.03 18.61
N ASP A 291 22.69 -15.45 18.80
CA ASP A 291 23.71 -14.62 19.47
C ASP A 291 24.04 -13.35 18.68
N LYS A 292 24.04 -13.45 17.34
CA LYS A 292 24.29 -12.32 16.44
C LYS A 292 23.09 -11.36 16.42
N LEU A 293 21.87 -11.90 16.43
CA LEU A 293 20.65 -11.10 16.58
C LEU A 293 20.63 -10.35 17.91
N ALA A 294 20.99 -11.03 19.02
CA ALA A 294 21.09 -10.42 20.34
C ALA A 294 22.17 -9.32 20.40
N LEU A 295 23.34 -9.55 19.77
CA LEU A 295 24.39 -8.54 19.66
C LEU A 295 23.90 -7.30 18.88
N LEU A 296 23.24 -7.50 17.74
CA LEU A 296 22.68 -6.39 16.95
C LEU A 296 21.62 -5.60 17.73
N GLU A 297 20.79 -6.26 18.53
CA GLU A 297 19.82 -5.58 19.38
C GLU A 297 20.50 -4.74 20.47
N ARG A 298 21.60 -5.23 21.07
CA ARG A 298 22.41 -4.46 22.02
C ARG A 298 23.02 -3.22 21.36
N ILE A 299 23.65 -3.38 20.18
CA ILE A 299 24.20 -2.25 19.40
C ILE A 299 23.09 -1.25 19.06
N ARG A 300 21.92 -1.75 18.61
CA ARG A 300 20.77 -0.93 18.26
C ARG A 300 20.30 -0.06 19.43
N LYS A 301 20.18 -0.65 20.63
CA LYS A 301 19.76 0.07 21.84
C LYS A 301 20.79 1.11 22.27
N ALA A 302 22.07 0.74 22.33
CA ALA A 302 23.15 1.67 22.71
C ALA A 302 23.23 2.86 21.73
N ALA A 303 23.17 2.58 20.42
CA ALA A 303 23.15 3.63 19.40
C ALA A 303 21.86 4.48 19.47
N ALA A 304 20.70 3.90 19.78
CA ALA A 304 19.47 4.67 19.96
C ALA A 304 19.56 5.71 21.09
N VAL A 305 20.22 5.36 22.19
CA VAL A 305 20.53 6.29 23.29
C VAL A 305 21.50 7.37 22.83
N ALA A 306 22.58 6.99 22.13
CA ALA A 306 23.54 7.96 21.56
C ALA A 306 22.89 8.92 20.55
N MET A 307 21.89 8.46 19.80
CA MET A 307 21.11 9.27 18.86
C MET A 307 20.09 10.20 19.55
N GLY A 308 19.92 10.09 20.88
CA GLY A 308 18.93 10.86 21.64
C GLY A 308 17.48 10.40 21.40
N ILE A 309 17.26 9.19 20.88
CA ILE A 309 15.90 8.65 20.62
C ILE A 309 15.22 8.21 21.91
N ALA A 310 16.00 7.73 22.89
CA ALA A 310 15.52 7.32 24.19
C ALA A 310 16.56 7.67 25.27
N PRO A 311 16.12 7.97 26.51
CA PRO A 311 17.03 8.32 27.60
C PRO A 311 17.85 7.13 28.10
N THR A 312 17.36 5.90 27.95
CA THR A 312 18.00 4.66 28.40
C THR A 312 17.72 3.52 27.42
N GLU A 313 18.53 2.47 27.45
CA GLU A 313 18.37 1.29 26.58
C GLU A 313 17.02 0.57 26.77
N HIS A 314 16.48 0.61 28.00
CA HIS A 314 15.17 0.04 28.33
C HIS A 314 14.00 0.82 27.73
N ALA A 315 14.18 2.14 27.53
CA ALA A 315 13.17 3.02 26.96
C ALA A 315 13.19 3.06 25.42
N VAL A 316 14.10 2.32 24.78
CA VAL A 316 14.23 2.30 23.31
C VAL A 316 13.00 1.65 22.68
N PRO A 317 12.28 2.34 21.77
CA PRO A 317 11.18 1.74 21.04
C PRO A 317 11.63 0.51 20.23
N ARG A 318 10.74 -0.48 20.07
CA ARG A 318 11.08 -1.72 19.35
C ARG A 318 11.36 -1.51 17.86
N THR A 319 10.72 -0.51 17.26
CA THR A 319 10.68 -0.33 15.80
C THR A 319 11.62 0.74 15.26
N ILE A 320 12.15 1.61 16.15
CA ILE A 320 13.09 2.69 15.84
C ILE A 320 14.20 2.79 16.91
N PRO A 321 15.45 3.10 16.53
CA PRO A 321 15.97 3.07 15.16
C PRO A 321 15.98 1.64 14.61
N LYS A 322 16.04 1.51 13.29
CA LYS A 322 16.30 0.22 12.61
C LYS A 322 17.80 -0.02 12.52
N ILE A 323 18.24 -1.26 12.49
CA ILE A 323 19.65 -1.61 12.28
C ILE A 323 19.80 -2.43 11.01
N GLY A 324 20.74 -2.02 10.15
CA GLY A 324 21.01 -2.60 8.85
C GLY A 324 22.45 -3.11 8.76
N LEU A 325 22.60 -4.39 8.44
CA LEU A 325 23.87 -4.94 7.98
C LEU A 325 24.11 -4.47 6.55
N ILE A 326 25.32 -4.03 6.28
CA ILE A 326 25.73 -3.61 4.94
C ILE A 326 26.97 -4.38 4.48
N SER A 327 27.04 -4.67 3.18
CA SER A 327 28.24 -5.22 2.55
C SER A 327 28.34 -4.73 1.11
N MET A 328 29.56 -4.81 0.57
CA MET A 328 29.79 -4.58 -0.86
C MET A 328 28.90 -5.50 -1.70
N SER A 329 28.67 -5.08 -2.94
CA SER A 329 27.99 -5.92 -3.92
C SER A 329 28.69 -7.27 -4.10
N SER A 330 27.91 -8.33 -4.23
CA SER A 330 28.40 -9.70 -4.48
C SER A 330 27.32 -10.52 -5.17
N THR A 331 27.73 -11.59 -5.87
CA THR A 331 26.80 -12.56 -6.44
C THR A 331 26.19 -13.40 -5.32
N HIS A 332 24.86 -13.40 -5.18
CA HIS A 332 24.18 -14.07 -4.07
C HIS A 332 22.73 -14.46 -4.38
N PRO A 333 22.18 -15.50 -3.70
CA PRO A 333 20.77 -15.85 -3.81
C PRO A 333 19.86 -14.87 -3.07
N VAL A 334 18.64 -14.72 -3.57
CA VAL A 334 17.52 -14.05 -2.88
C VAL A 334 16.42 -15.05 -2.53
N LEU A 335 15.43 -14.64 -1.74
CA LEU A 335 14.34 -15.49 -1.25
C LEU A 335 13.52 -16.21 -2.34
N SER A 336 13.50 -15.69 -3.57
CA SER A 336 12.84 -16.34 -4.71
C SER A 336 13.63 -17.52 -5.28
N GLY A 337 14.86 -17.77 -4.79
CA GLY A 337 15.82 -18.72 -5.36
C GLY A 337 16.61 -18.14 -6.54
N GLN A 338 16.24 -16.95 -7.04
CA GLN A 338 17.04 -16.25 -8.04
C GLN A 338 18.40 -15.87 -7.46
N THR A 339 19.45 -15.94 -8.29
CA THR A 339 20.77 -15.40 -7.97
C THR A 339 20.94 -14.03 -8.60
N LEU A 340 21.19 -13.01 -7.78
CA LEU A 340 21.61 -11.69 -8.25
C LEU A 340 23.11 -11.71 -8.49
N GLN A 341 23.55 -11.12 -9.60
CA GLN A 341 24.97 -10.94 -9.90
C GLN A 341 25.52 -9.67 -9.25
N THR A 342 26.82 -9.63 -8.95
CA THR A 342 27.50 -8.43 -8.44
C THR A 342 27.21 -7.17 -9.28
N SER A 343 27.12 -7.30 -10.62
CA SER A 343 26.82 -6.19 -11.52
C SER A 343 25.36 -5.69 -11.47
N GLN A 344 24.52 -6.27 -10.62
CA GLN A 344 23.10 -5.92 -10.50
C GLN A 344 22.77 -5.18 -9.21
N THR A 345 23.75 -4.95 -8.32
CA THR A 345 23.58 -4.19 -7.09
C THR A 345 24.77 -3.27 -6.84
N ASP A 346 24.52 -2.12 -6.24
CA ASP A 346 25.58 -1.19 -5.81
C ASP A 346 26.07 -1.53 -4.40
N LEU A 347 25.18 -2.08 -3.57
CA LEU A 347 25.47 -2.58 -2.22
C LEU A 347 24.40 -3.59 -1.81
N VAL A 348 24.74 -4.43 -0.84
CA VAL A 348 23.81 -5.36 -0.23
C VAL A 348 23.45 -4.88 1.17
N VAL A 349 22.16 -4.87 1.49
CA VAL A 349 21.66 -4.45 2.81
C VAL A 349 20.68 -5.49 3.37
N ARG A 350 20.84 -5.82 4.65
CA ARG A 350 19.95 -6.69 5.43
C ARG A 350 19.50 -5.96 6.70
N PHE A 351 18.26 -5.49 6.70
CA PHE A 351 17.69 -4.79 7.85
C PHE A 351 17.04 -5.74 8.84
N LEU A 352 17.18 -5.42 10.12
CA LEU A 352 16.32 -5.95 11.17
C LEU A 352 15.23 -4.93 11.50
N SER A 353 14.03 -5.43 11.77
CA SER A 353 12.89 -4.64 12.21
C SER A 353 12.14 -5.42 13.26
N ASP A 354 11.89 -4.80 14.42
CA ASP A 354 11.28 -5.49 15.57
C ASP A 354 12.02 -6.79 15.89
N THR A 355 13.34 -6.67 16.04
CA THR A 355 14.33 -7.75 16.29
C THR A 355 14.39 -8.89 15.27
N GLN A 356 13.58 -8.84 14.21
CA GLN A 356 13.51 -9.88 13.19
C GLN A 356 14.18 -9.45 11.87
N PRO A 357 14.91 -10.35 11.18
CA PRO A 357 15.40 -10.11 9.83
C PRO A 357 14.25 -9.79 8.88
N HIS A 358 14.32 -8.62 8.24
CA HIS A 358 13.30 -8.17 7.32
C HIS A 358 13.42 -8.92 5.98
N ARG A 359 12.30 -9.43 5.45
CA ARG A 359 12.29 -10.26 4.23
C ARG A 359 12.62 -9.49 2.94
N ALA A 360 12.51 -8.17 2.97
CA ALA A 360 12.90 -7.25 1.88
C ALA A 360 13.64 -6.05 2.49
N ILE A 361 13.21 -4.82 2.22
CA ILE A 361 13.68 -3.62 2.93
C ILE A 361 12.51 -2.67 3.23
N PRO A 362 12.38 -2.12 4.46
CA PRO A 362 11.39 -1.08 4.73
C PRO A 362 11.70 0.16 3.87
N LEU A 363 10.68 0.76 3.23
CA LEU A 363 10.94 1.86 2.29
C LEU A 363 11.66 3.05 2.94
N THR A 364 11.28 3.43 4.17
CA THR A 364 11.94 4.50 4.89
C THR A 364 13.40 4.18 5.22
N ALA A 365 13.72 2.91 5.47
CA ALA A 365 15.10 2.48 5.67
C ALA A 365 15.91 2.51 4.36
N ALA A 366 15.28 2.18 3.23
CA ALA A 366 15.90 2.31 1.91
C ALA A 366 16.20 3.78 1.55
N LEU A 367 15.28 4.70 1.85
CA LEU A 367 15.52 6.14 1.70
C LEU A 367 16.65 6.62 2.61
N THR A 368 16.65 6.22 3.89
CA THR A 368 17.77 6.53 4.80
C THR A 368 19.10 5.94 4.30
N THR A 369 19.08 4.77 3.66
CA THR A 369 20.27 4.17 3.03
C THR A 369 20.77 5.05 1.88
N ALA A 370 19.87 5.53 1.02
CA ALA A 370 20.23 6.44 -0.07
C ALA A 370 20.83 7.75 0.46
N VAL A 371 20.24 8.32 1.52
CA VAL A 371 20.78 9.52 2.16
C VAL A 371 22.16 9.25 2.74
N ALA A 372 22.35 8.16 3.48
CA ALA A 372 23.65 7.79 4.04
C ALA A 372 24.71 7.62 2.94
N ALA A 373 24.36 6.92 1.86
CA ALA A 373 25.22 6.70 0.68
C ALA A 373 25.67 7.99 -0.03
N ARG A 374 24.93 9.09 0.12
CA ARG A 374 25.28 10.40 -0.45
C ARG A 374 26.08 11.30 0.50
N ILE A 375 26.30 10.88 1.75
CA ILE A 375 27.11 11.62 2.72
C ILE A 375 28.54 11.05 2.69
N PRO A 376 29.55 11.82 2.23
CA PRO A 376 30.92 11.33 2.11
C PRO A 376 31.49 10.91 3.46
N GLY A 377 32.03 9.69 3.54
CA GLY A 377 32.67 9.15 4.73
C GLY A 377 31.73 8.37 5.66
N THR A 378 30.45 8.18 5.33
CA THR A 378 29.63 7.20 6.06
C THR A 378 30.03 5.77 5.70
N LEU A 379 29.70 4.79 6.56
CA LEU A 379 29.98 3.39 6.25
C LEU A 379 29.23 2.90 5.00
N VAL A 380 28.06 3.49 4.71
CA VAL A 380 27.26 3.13 3.52
C VAL A 380 27.93 3.63 2.25
N GLU A 381 28.40 4.87 2.23
CA GLU A 381 29.12 5.45 1.09
C GLU A 381 30.43 4.68 0.81
N GLN A 382 31.17 4.31 1.86
CA GLN A 382 32.44 3.59 1.76
C GLN A 382 32.35 2.16 1.17
N ILE A 383 31.16 1.59 1.01
CA ILE A 383 30.98 0.23 0.48
C ILE A 383 30.23 0.19 -0.86
N LEU A 384 29.88 1.35 -1.41
CA LEU A 384 29.23 1.42 -2.71
C LEU A 384 30.14 0.82 -3.77
N ALA A 385 29.54 0.14 -4.74
CA ALA A 385 30.23 -0.26 -5.95
C ALA A 385 30.82 0.99 -6.64
N PRO A 386 32.02 0.87 -7.25
CA PRO A 386 32.66 2.00 -7.93
C PRO A 386 31.86 2.45 -9.15
N ASP A 387 31.26 1.50 -9.86
CA ASP A 387 30.43 1.74 -11.04
C ASP A 387 28.96 1.55 -10.66
N PRO A 388 28.11 2.58 -10.79
CA PRO A 388 26.69 2.48 -10.46
C PRO A 388 25.96 1.59 -11.46
N VAL A 389 25.07 0.73 -10.97
CA VAL A 389 24.19 -0.11 -11.81
C VAL A 389 23.22 0.73 -12.64
N MET A 390 22.79 1.88 -12.09
CA MET A 390 21.87 2.80 -12.74
C MET A 390 22.31 4.24 -12.48
N ASP A 391 22.50 5.01 -13.54
CA ASP A 391 22.83 6.43 -13.43
C ASP A 391 21.81 7.20 -12.58
N GLY A 392 22.31 7.97 -11.62
CA GLY A 392 21.47 8.77 -10.73
C GLY A 392 20.61 7.96 -9.75
N ALA A 393 20.92 6.68 -9.53
CA ALA A 393 20.28 5.85 -8.52
C ALA A 393 21.29 4.95 -7.81
N ILE A 394 20.87 4.45 -6.66
CA ILE A 394 21.56 3.42 -5.86
C ILE A 394 20.65 2.20 -5.86
N THR A 395 21.22 1.06 -6.25
CA THR A 395 20.56 -0.23 -6.41
C THR A 395 20.88 -1.09 -5.20
N ILE A 396 19.96 -1.07 -4.23
CA ILE A 396 20.10 -1.85 -2.99
C ILE A 396 19.69 -3.30 -3.26
N GLY A 397 20.61 -4.25 -3.05
CA GLY A 397 20.31 -5.67 -2.94
C GLY A 397 19.76 -6.02 -1.56
N HIS A 398 18.49 -6.39 -1.48
CA HIS A 398 17.83 -6.86 -0.25
C HIS A 398 17.40 -8.33 -0.38
N ALA A 399 16.95 -8.95 0.72
CA ALA A 399 16.65 -10.39 0.74
C ALA A 399 15.62 -10.88 -0.30
N SER A 400 14.71 -10.02 -0.78
CA SER A 400 13.73 -10.36 -1.84
C SER A 400 14.13 -9.94 -3.27
N GLY A 401 15.30 -9.36 -3.52
CA GLY A 401 15.63 -8.72 -4.81
C GLY A 401 16.30 -7.36 -4.66
N ARG A 402 15.97 -6.44 -5.56
CA ARG A 402 16.62 -5.13 -5.73
C ARG A 402 15.64 -3.99 -5.57
N LEU A 403 16.17 -2.87 -5.11
CA LEU A 403 15.44 -1.63 -4.95
C LEU A 403 16.28 -0.44 -5.40
N HIS A 404 15.83 0.27 -6.44
CA HIS A 404 16.41 1.55 -6.86
C HIS A 404 15.88 2.69 -5.98
N VAL A 405 16.80 3.40 -5.34
CA VAL A 405 16.56 4.62 -4.55
C VAL A 405 17.55 5.69 -4.97
N ASP A 406 17.27 6.94 -4.63
CA ASP A 406 18.23 8.02 -4.76
C ASP A 406 18.03 9.03 -3.62
N ALA A 407 19.00 9.90 -3.40
CA ALA A 407 18.86 11.04 -2.51
C ALA A 407 19.48 12.27 -3.18
N THR A 408 18.67 13.30 -3.37
CA THR A 408 19.16 14.59 -3.88
C THR A 408 19.58 15.44 -2.69
N MET A 409 20.87 15.78 -2.62
CA MET A 409 21.44 16.67 -1.62
C MET A 409 21.39 18.12 -2.09
N ASP A 410 21.39 19.08 -1.15
CA ASP A 410 21.49 20.50 -1.46
C ASP A 410 22.84 20.83 -2.11
N ASP A 411 22.82 21.75 -3.08
CA ASP A 411 24.02 22.11 -3.83
C ASP A 411 25.01 22.93 -3.01
N LYS A 412 24.51 23.73 -2.06
CA LYS A 412 25.31 24.56 -1.17
C LYS A 412 25.70 23.79 0.09
N ASP A 413 24.83 22.91 0.58
CA ASP A 413 25.12 22.02 1.72
C ASP A 413 24.90 20.55 1.36
N LYS A 414 25.99 19.86 1.02
CA LYS A 414 25.97 18.44 0.67
C LYS A 414 25.57 17.53 1.84
N LEU A 415 25.40 18.05 3.06
CA LEU A 415 24.83 17.32 4.19
C LEU A 415 23.32 17.51 4.33
N THR A 416 22.67 18.38 3.56
CA THR A 416 21.23 18.60 3.66
C THR A 416 20.49 17.89 2.53
N PRO A 417 19.74 16.79 2.80
CA PRO A 417 18.97 16.10 1.76
C PRO A 417 17.68 16.86 1.46
N ILE A 418 17.51 17.23 0.19
CA ILE A 418 16.30 17.88 -0.34
C ILE A 418 15.21 16.85 -0.61
N ASN A 419 15.58 15.72 -1.23
CA ASN A 419 14.66 14.66 -1.62
C ASN A 419 15.22 13.29 -1.27
N GLY A 420 14.36 12.41 -0.77
CA GLY A 420 14.58 10.97 -0.82
C GLY A 420 13.74 10.39 -1.96
N THR A 421 14.38 9.76 -2.93
CA THR A 421 13.75 9.29 -4.16
C THR A 421 13.60 7.78 -4.15
N VAL A 422 12.45 7.28 -4.62
CA VAL A 422 12.29 5.87 -4.98
C VAL A 422 11.61 5.73 -6.33
N TYR A 423 12.02 4.71 -7.08
CA TYR A 423 11.45 4.40 -8.38
C TYR A 423 10.52 3.20 -8.30
N ARG A 424 9.31 3.34 -8.83
CA ARG A 424 8.24 2.34 -8.78
C ARG A 424 7.52 2.25 -10.12
N THR A 425 6.56 1.36 -10.20
CA THR A 425 5.60 1.25 -11.30
C THR A 425 4.20 1.13 -10.71
N ALA A 426 3.17 1.54 -11.44
CA ALA A 426 1.78 1.39 -11.04
C ALA A 426 0.92 0.93 -12.22
N LYS A 427 -0.24 0.35 -11.92
CA LYS A 427 -1.21 -0.10 -12.94
C LYS A 427 -2.62 -0.08 -12.37
N ARG A 428 -3.56 0.55 -13.08
CA ARG A 428 -5.01 0.39 -12.84
C ARG A 428 -5.41 -1.03 -13.22
N LEU A 429 -6.04 -1.75 -12.29
CA LEU A 429 -6.48 -3.13 -12.47
C LEU A 429 -7.98 -3.20 -12.75
N PHE A 430 -8.76 -2.36 -12.07
CA PHE A 430 -10.21 -2.27 -12.21
C PHE A 430 -10.70 -0.86 -11.86
N GLU A 431 -11.83 -0.47 -12.41
CA GLU A 431 -12.57 0.76 -12.08
C GLU A 431 -14.07 0.48 -12.21
N GLY A 432 -14.84 0.88 -11.20
CA GLY A 432 -16.26 0.57 -11.12
C GLY A 432 -16.82 0.84 -9.73
N SER A 433 -17.74 0.00 -9.26
CA SER A 433 -18.32 0.12 -7.93
C SER A 433 -17.95 -1.07 -7.06
N THR A 434 -17.56 -0.80 -5.82
CA THR A 434 -17.57 -1.79 -4.73
C THR A 434 -18.95 -1.81 -4.07
N PHE A 435 -19.27 -2.90 -3.38
CA PHE A 435 -20.55 -3.08 -2.71
C PHE A 435 -20.35 -3.32 -1.22
N TRP A 436 -21.20 -2.73 -0.40
CA TRP A 436 -21.22 -2.94 1.04
C TRP A 436 -22.66 -2.90 1.54
N THR A 437 -22.95 -3.52 2.67
CA THR A 437 -24.30 -3.58 3.23
C THR A 437 -24.40 -2.63 4.41
N GLU A 438 -25.31 -1.65 4.34
CA GLU A 438 -25.56 -0.75 5.48
C GLU A 438 -26.19 -1.55 6.63
N PRO A 439 -25.63 -1.49 7.86
CA PRO A 439 -26.27 -2.09 9.02
C PRO A 439 -27.62 -1.42 9.29
N THR A 440 -28.68 -2.20 9.43
CA THR A 440 -30.02 -1.68 9.78
C THR A 440 -30.03 -1.14 11.22
N PRO A 441 -30.50 0.10 11.48
CA PRO A 441 -30.51 0.68 12.83
C PRO A 441 -31.30 -0.10 13.89
N ASN A 442 -32.24 -0.97 13.48
CA ASN A 442 -33.17 -1.69 14.37
C ASN A 442 -33.06 -3.22 14.28
N ALA A 443 -31.94 -3.77 13.78
CA ALA A 443 -31.75 -5.22 13.87
C ALA A 443 -31.51 -5.57 15.36
N PRO A 444 -32.27 -6.52 15.96
CA PRO A 444 -32.02 -6.94 17.34
C PRO A 444 -30.56 -7.37 17.47
N ALA A 445 -29.90 -6.93 18.54
CA ALA A 445 -28.45 -7.07 18.73
C ALA A 445 -27.96 -8.49 18.39
N GLU A 446 -28.71 -9.53 18.79
CA GLU A 446 -28.39 -10.93 18.50
C GLU A 446 -28.31 -11.31 17.00
N ARG A 447 -28.98 -10.57 16.10
CA ARG A 447 -28.99 -10.84 14.65
C ARG A 447 -28.02 -9.94 13.87
N ALA A 448 -27.71 -8.75 14.38
CA ALA A 448 -26.64 -7.89 13.86
C ALA A 448 -25.24 -8.41 14.24
N LEU A 449 -25.13 -9.12 15.37
CA LEU A 449 -23.87 -9.68 15.89
C LEU A 449 -23.40 -10.97 15.18
N ARG A 450 -24.26 -11.63 14.40
CA ARG A 450 -23.89 -12.86 13.66
C ARG A 450 -23.43 -12.62 12.22
N SER A 451 -23.39 -11.38 11.73
CA SER A 451 -22.82 -11.09 10.40
C SER A 451 -21.30 -10.95 10.47
N VAL A 452 -20.61 -12.10 10.57
CA VAL A 452 -19.28 -12.43 10.03
C VAL A 452 -18.06 -11.58 10.46
N TYR A 453 -18.20 -10.44 11.14
CA TYR A 453 -17.06 -9.59 11.52
C TYR A 453 -17.11 -9.31 13.03
N GLY A 454 -16.15 -9.90 13.75
CA GLY A 454 -16.04 -9.90 15.20
C GLY A 454 -16.22 -8.53 15.85
N THR A 455 -16.81 -8.55 17.04
CA THR A 455 -17.14 -7.36 17.85
C THR A 455 -16.47 -7.46 19.21
N ASP A 456 -15.17 -7.15 19.25
CA ASP A 456 -14.45 -7.01 20.53
C ASP A 456 -14.01 -5.56 20.71
N GLY A 457 -14.96 -4.72 21.16
CA GLY A 457 -14.81 -3.62 22.14
C GLY A 457 -13.71 -2.55 22.02
N THR A 458 -12.80 -2.60 21.06
CA THR A 458 -11.59 -1.76 20.97
C THR A 458 -11.68 -0.74 19.82
N HIS A 459 -12.83 -0.69 19.14
CA HIS A 459 -13.07 -0.04 17.84
C HIS A 459 -12.96 1.50 17.78
N SER A 460 -12.58 2.20 18.85
CA SER A 460 -12.65 3.66 18.90
C SER A 460 -11.29 4.38 18.82
N LEU A 461 -10.17 3.70 19.11
CA LEU A 461 -8.86 4.37 19.24
C LEU A 461 -8.31 4.89 17.90
N GLY A 462 -8.46 4.11 16.82
CA GLY A 462 -7.90 4.46 15.51
C GLY A 462 -8.57 5.66 14.85
N MET A 463 -9.90 5.80 14.99
CA MET A 463 -10.65 6.91 14.39
C MET A 463 -10.76 8.12 15.31
N ALA A 464 -10.78 7.93 16.63
CA ALA A 464 -10.63 9.04 17.58
C ALA A 464 -9.33 9.80 17.34
N PHE A 465 -8.22 9.08 17.09
CA PHE A 465 -6.94 9.70 16.75
C PHE A 465 -6.98 10.51 15.45
N VAL A 466 -7.68 10.03 14.40
CA VAL A 466 -7.84 10.75 13.11
C VAL A 466 -8.66 12.03 13.26
N LEU A 467 -9.69 12.00 14.09
CA LEU A 467 -10.53 13.18 14.36
C LEU A 467 -9.77 14.20 15.22
N GLU A 468 -9.01 13.75 16.21
CA GLU A 468 -8.15 14.60 17.04
C GLU A 468 -7.01 15.23 16.24
N THR A 469 -6.33 14.49 15.36
CA THR A 469 -5.29 15.06 14.48
C THR A 469 -5.84 16.02 13.44
N ARG A 470 -7.16 15.99 13.17
CA ARG A 470 -7.88 16.96 12.31
C ARG A 470 -8.58 18.06 13.14
N GLY A 471 -8.27 18.19 14.42
CA GLY A 471 -8.73 19.28 15.29
C GLY A 471 -10.19 19.18 15.75
N GLN A 472 -10.81 17.99 15.65
CA GLN A 472 -12.19 17.73 16.09
C GLN A 472 -12.23 17.03 17.45
N SER A 473 -13.14 17.47 18.33
CA SER A 473 -13.30 16.94 19.70
C SER A 473 -14.01 15.57 19.70
N THR A 474 -13.43 14.59 20.37
CA THR A 474 -13.92 13.20 20.49
C THR A 474 -14.89 12.98 21.65
N LYS A 475 -15.16 14.01 22.46
CA LYS A 475 -15.98 13.92 23.70
C LYS A 475 -17.42 13.43 23.49
N HIS A 476 -17.97 13.58 22.29
CA HIS A 476 -19.34 13.17 21.96
C HIS A 476 -19.48 11.67 21.62
N LEU A 477 -18.37 10.97 21.40
CA LEU A 477 -18.36 9.51 21.16
C LEU A 477 -18.67 8.70 22.43
N TRP A 478 -18.73 9.36 23.59
CA TRP A 478 -18.79 8.72 24.91
C TRP A 478 -20.02 9.15 25.74
N ALA A 479 -20.98 9.86 25.16
CA ALA A 479 -22.21 10.25 25.85
C ALA A 479 -23.30 9.19 25.61
N GLY A 480 -23.58 8.39 26.64
CA GLY A 480 -24.56 7.31 26.64
C GLY A 480 -26.03 7.76 26.54
N GLU A 481 -26.84 6.78 26.14
CA GLU A 481 -28.26 6.80 25.77
C GLU A 481 -29.23 7.33 26.84
N LYS A 482 -30.28 8.03 26.39
CA LYS A 482 -31.65 7.93 26.94
C LYS A 482 -32.69 8.11 25.82
N PRO A 483 -33.80 7.33 25.81
CA PRO A 483 -34.80 7.36 24.75
C PRO A 483 -36.04 8.18 25.16
N GLU A 484 -36.52 9.08 24.30
CA GLU A 484 -37.91 9.56 24.39
C GLU A 484 -38.60 9.74 23.02
N ARG A 485 -39.65 8.93 22.88
CA ARG A 485 -40.98 9.04 22.24
C ARG A 485 -41.28 10.01 21.08
N SER A 486 -42.08 9.40 20.20
CA SER A 486 -42.91 9.87 19.08
C SER A 486 -43.63 11.21 19.21
N GLU A 487 -43.84 11.89 18.08
CA GLU A 487 -45.19 12.15 17.56
C GLU A 487 -45.21 12.62 16.09
N SER A 488 -46.37 12.42 15.48
CA SER A 488 -46.72 12.39 14.05
C SER A 488 -46.98 13.75 13.39
N SER A 489 -46.89 13.80 12.05
CA SER A 489 -47.99 14.14 11.11
C SER A 489 -47.54 14.94 9.85
N SER A 490 -47.97 14.43 8.69
CA SER A 490 -47.94 14.99 7.31
C SER A 490 -48.81 16.28 7.20
N PRO A 491 -48.89 17.08 6.08
CA PRO A 491 -48.89 16.66 4.66
C PRO A 491 -48.27 17.62 3.59
N LEU A 492 -48.21 17.09 2.36
CA LEU A 492 -47.89 17.73 1.06
C LEU A 492 -48.93 18.81 0.65
N PRO A 493 -48.60 19.75 -0.26
CA PRO A 493 -48.87 19.62 -1.71
C PRO A 493 -47.74 20.24 -2.60
N ASN A 494 -47.36 19.72 -3.77
CA ASN A 494 -47.99 19.51 -5.09
C ASN A 494 -47.62 20.62 -6.13
N THR A 495 -47.42 20.16 -7.37
CA THR A 495 -47.52 20.85 -8.68
C THR A 495 -46.37 21.69 -9.31
N THR A 496 -45.93 21.20 -10.50
CA THR A 496 -45.75 21.89 -11.81
C THR A 496 -44.66 22.99 -11.94
N ASP A 497 -43.97 23.23 -13.05
CA ASP A 497 -44.15 22.89 -14.47
C ASP A 497 -42.81 23.06 -15.25
N THR A 498 -42.89 22.69 -16.52
CA THR A 498 -42.00 22.54 -17.68
C THR A 498 -41.15 23.72 -18.20
N THR A 499 -40.19 23.36 -19.09
CA THR A 499 -39.74 23.96 -20.39
C THR A 499 -38.19 24.03 -20.48
N LYS A 500 -37.43 23.40 -21.41
CA LYS A 500 -37.32 23.31 -22.90
C LYS A 500 -36.78 24.56 -23.64
N SER A 501 -35.54 24.47 -24.16
CA SER A 501 -35.05 24.85 -25.52
C SER A 501 -33.52 24.66 -25.53
N SER A 502 -32.89 23.82 -26.36
CA SER A 502 -32.61 23.85 -27.82
C SER A 502 -31.75 25.05 -28.27
N ASP A 503 -30.49 24.79 -28.67
CA ASP A 503 -30.01 25.17 -30.01
C ASP A 503 -28.62 24.62 -30.37
N THR A 504 -28.35 24.68 -31.68
CA THR A 504 -27.61 23.76 -32.54
C THR A 504 -26.16 24.16 -32.88
N SER A 505 -25.26 23.15 -32.99
CA SER A 505 -24.35 22.76 -34.12
C SER A 505 -23.88 23.85 -35.12
N PRO A 506 -22.63 23.87 -35.70
CA PRO A 506 -22.20 22.77 -36.59
C PRO A 506 -20.70 22.54 -36.97
N LEU A 507 -20.50 21.49 -37.80
CA LEU A 507 -19.38 21.15 -38.74
C LEU A 507 -18.16 20.42 -38.12
N SER A 508 -17.81 19.16 -38.42
CA SER A 508 -17.86 18.26 -39.59
C SER A 508 -16.85 18.55 -40.73
N ALA A 509 -15.59 18.11 -40.56
CA ALA A 509 -14.63 17.90 -41.67
C ALA A 509 -13.52 16.85 -41.41
N LYS A 510 -13.56 16.04 -40.33
CA LYS A 510 -12.48 15.05 -40.01
C LYS A 510 -12.90 13.57 -40.02
N ALA A 511 -14.17 13.26 -40.33
CA ALA A 511 -14.70 11.89 -40.19
C ALA A 511 -14.36 10.94 -41.35
N THR A 512 -13.79 11.44 -42.45
CA THR A 512 -13.56 10.63 -43.66
C THR A 512 -12.17 9.98 -43.71
N GLN A 513 -11.17 10.53 -43.02
CA GLN A 513 -9.80 9.98 -42.98
C GLN A 513 -9.64 8.76 -42.04
N TRP A 514 -10.41 8.71 -40.95
CA TRP A 514 -10.26 7.66 -39.92
C TRP A 514 -10.75 6.28 -40.37
N ARG A 515 -11.76 6.24 -41.26
CA ARG A 515 -12.38 4.98 -41.72
C ARG A 515 -11.50 4.18 -42.68
N GLN A 516 -10.55 4.82 -43.35
CA GLN A 516 -9.63 4.14 -44.28
C GLN A 516 -8.42 3.54 -43.56
N TRP A 517 -8.01 4.11 -42.42
CA TRP A 517 -6.92 3.60 -41.59
C TRP A 517 -7.32 2.32 -40.82
N ALA A 518 -8.51 2.30 -40.22
CA ALA A 518 -8.98 1.17 -39.42
C ALA A 518 -9.15 -0.15 -40.21
N LYS A 519 -9.42 -0.09 -41.52
CA LYS A 519 -9.56 -1.29 -42.36
C LYS A 519 -8.22 -2.00 -42.59
N ARG A 520 -7.11 -1.25 -42.73
CA ARG A 520 -5.77 -1.81 -43.00
C ARG A 520 -5.20 -2.54 -41.79
N HIS A 521 -5.36 -1.99 -40.59
CA HIS A 521 -4.87 -2.59 -39.34
C HIS A 521 -5.58 -3.91 -38.96
N SER A 522 -6.84 -4.08 -39.36
CA SER A 522 -7.61 -5.29 -39.03
C SER A 522 -7.23 -6.54 -39.84
N ALA A 523 -6.53 -6.35 -40.98
CA ALA A 523 -6.06 -7.45 -41.83
C ALA A 523 -4.73 -8.02 -41.30
N GLU A 524 -3.87 -7.14 -40.81
CA GLU A 524 -2.54 -7.49 -40.28
C GLU A 524 -2.64 -8.33 -38.99
N GLN A 525 -3.58 -7.99 -38.11
CA GLN A 525 -3.82 -8.75 -36.87
C GLN A 525 -4.44 -10.14 -37.10
N ARG A 526 -5.14 -10.36 -38.22
CA ARG A 526 -5.70 -11.67 -38.57
C ARG A 526 -4.63 -12.64 -39.07
N SER A 527 -3.62 -12.13 -39.77
CA SER A 527 -2.46 -12.92 -40.23
C SER A 527 -1.59 -13.41 -39.05
N LEU A 528 -1.39 -12.59 -38.03
CA LEU A 528 -0.55 -12.94 -36.88
C LEU A 528 -1.20 -14.01 -35.98
N ARG A 529 -2.53 -14.05 -35.90
CA ARG A 529 -3.26 -15.05 -35.11
C ARG A 529 -3.28 -16.44 -35.75
N SER A 530 -3.26 -16.56 -37.07
CA SER A 530 -3.24 -17.89 -37.71
C SER A 530 -1.91 -18.60 -37.50
N THR A 531 -0.80 -17.87 -37.53
CA THR A 531 0.56 -18.40 -37.32
C THR A 531 0.78 -18.89 -35.88
N ALA A 532 0.18 -18.20 -34.89
CA ALA A 532 0.24 -18.61 -33.49
C ALA A 532 -0.54 -19.90 -33.21
N ASN A 533 -1.72 -20.06 -33.83
CA ASN A 533 -2.54 -21.26 -33.67
C ASN A 533 -1.94 -22.50 -34.34
N GLN A 534 -1.15 -22.34 -35.41
CA GLN A 534 -0.42 -23.46 -36.03
C GLN A 534 0.69 -24.00 -35.12
N ARG A 535 1.44 -23.12 -34.44
CA ARG A 535 2.51 -23.54 -33.51
C ARG A 535 1.98 -24.27 -32.28
N ALA A 536 0.85 -23.83 -31.73
CA ALA A 536 0.22 -24.50 -30.58
C ALA A 536 -0.23 -25.94 -30.90
N ARG A 537 -0.70 -26.20 -32.12
CA ARG A 537 -1.12 -27.54 -32.57
C ARG A 537 0.05 -28.51 -32.82
N GLU A 538 1.23 -27.99 -33.14
CA GLU A 538 2.45 -28.81 -33.25
C GLU A 538 3.03 -29.19 -31.88
N GLU A 539 2.87 -28.35 -30.86
CA GLU A 539 3.28 -28.67 -29.49
C GLU A 539 2.36 -29.71 -28.84
N GLU A 540 1.04 -29.65 -29.07
CA GLU A 540 0.09 -30.64 -28.56
C GLU A 540 0.31 -32.06 -29.15
N ARG A 541 0.73 -32.16 -30.41
CA ARG A 541 1.07 -33.46 -31.03
C ARG A 541 2.32 -34.11 -30.41
N LYS A 542 3.28 -33.31 -29.94
CA LYS A 542 4.51 -33.84 -29.31
C LYS A 542 4.28 -34.37 -27.90
N THR A 543 3.24 -33.89 -27.21
CA THR A 543 2.85 -34.36 -25.87
C THR A 543 1.99 -35.61 -25.88
N GLU A 544 1.28 -35.90 -26.98
CA GLU A 544 0.46 -37.11 -27.13
C GLU A 544 1.30 -38.38 -27.42
N ASP A 545 2.38 -38.27 -28.20
CA ASP A 545 3.26 -39.41 -28.51
C ASP A 545 4.08 -39.90 -27.29
N GLY A 546 4.20 -39.10 -26.23
CA GLY A 546 4.94 -39.45 -25.01
C GLY A 546 4.14 -40.21 -23.95
N ARG A 547 2.82 -40.41 -24.13
CA ARG A 547 1.92 -40.92 -23.07
C ARG A 547 1.49 -42.38 -23.23
N VAL A 548 1.95 -43.08 -24.26
CA VAL A 548 1.66 -44.52 -24.46
C VAL A 548 2.77 -45.35 -23.84
N GLN A 549 2.87 -45.39 -22.51
CA GLN A 549 3.52 -46.49 -21.79
C GLN A 549 3.12 -46.47 -20.31
N SER A 550 2.64 -47.62 -19.83
CA SER A 550 2.24 -47.99 -18.46
C SER A 550 0.75 -47.77 -18.08
N THR A 551 -0.02 -48.85 -18.19
CA THR A 551 -1.29 -49.05 -17.46
C THR A 551 -1.32 -50.46 -16.88
N THR A 552 -1.44 -50.57 -15.56
CA THR A 552 -1.98 -51.76 -14.88
C THR A 552 -2.76 -51.30 -13.63
N ARG A 553 -4.06 -51.65 -13.60
CA ARG A 553 -5.02 -51.54 -12.47
C ARG A 553 -4.82 -52.71 -11.48
N PRO A 554 -5.30 -52.65 -10.21
CA PRO A 554 -6.68 -53.06 -9.83
C PRO A 554 -7.36 -52.08 -8.82
N GLN A 555 -8.66 -51.76 -8.91
CA GLN A 555 -9.88 -52.43 -8.39
C GLN A 555 -10.14 -52.33 -6.86
N GLY A 556 -11.27 -51.69 -6.51
CA GLY A 556 -12.26 -52.21 -5.54
C GLY A 556 -12.29 -51.59 -4.12
N GLY A 557 -13.49 -51.18 -3.66
CA GLY A 557 -13.85 -51.28 -2.23
C GLY A 557 -14.53 -50.07 -1.56
N GLN A 558 -15.84 -50.18 -1.41
CA GLN A 558 -16.84 -49.35 -0.70
C GLN A 558 -16.54 -48.80 0.72
N VAL A 559 -16.99 -47.54 0.94
CA VAL A 559 -17.92 -46.96 1.95
C VAL A 559 -18.16 -47.66 3.32
N TRP A 560 -18.06 -46.89 4.43
CA TRP A 560 -19.01 -46.69 5.59
C TRP A 560 -18.27 -45.86 6.69
N VAL A 561 -18.62 -44.61 7.03
CA VAL A 561 -19.62 -44.02 7.97
C VAL A 561 -19.43 -44.29 9.47
N GLY A 562 -19.23 -43.20 10.24
CA GLY A 562 -19.48 -43.01 11.69
C GLY A 562 -18.35 -43.48 12.61
N GLY A 563 -17.92 -42.81 13.68
CA GLY A 563 -18.39 -41.63 14.39
C GLY A 563 -17.98 -41.78 15.87
N ARG A 564 -17.55 -40.66 16.49
CA ARG A 564 -17.53 -40.33 17.93
C ARG A 564 -16.38 -40.81 18.86
N ASP A 565 -15.97 -39.81 19.67
CA ASP A 565 -15.65 -39.79 21.11
C ASP A 565 -14.32 -40.44 21.57
N THR A 566 -13.29 -39.66 21.93
CA THR A 566 -12.96 -38.88 23.15
C THR A 566 -12.08 -39.65 24.15
N GLU A 567 -11.05 -38.93 24.61
CA GLU A 567 -10.33 -39.03 25.89
C GLU A 567 -9.20 -40.05 26.11
N GLU A 568 -8.09 -39.47 26.65
CA GLU A 568 -7.05 -40.05 27.54
C GLU A 568 -6.10 -41.12 26.96
N SER A 569 -4.82 -41.20 27.30
CA SER A 569 -3.90 -40.47 28.17
C SER A 569 -2.49 -41.02 27.93
N ASP A 570 -1.48 -40.29 28.39
CA ASP A 570 -0.06 -40.64 28.46
C ASP A 570 0.27 -42.10 28.76
N ALA A 571 1.06 -42.74 27.90
CA ALA A 571 2.08 -43.74 28.25
C ALA A 571 2.78 -44.26 26.98
N VAL A 572 3.96 -43.72 26.61
CA VAL A 572 5.16 -44.48 26.20
C VAL A 572 6.37 -43.52 26.32
N ARG A 573 6.87 -43.38 27.53
CA ARG A 573 8.30 -43.16 27.78
C ARG A 573 8.88 -44.53 28.12
N GLU A 574 10.12 -44.75 27.70
CA GLU A 574 10.97 -45.92 28.00
C GLU A 574 10.74 -47.20 27.20
N GLU A 575 11.08 -47.20 25.90
CA GLU A 575 11.77 -48.35 25.30
C GLU A 575 12.41 -47.96 23.96
N MET A 576 13.62 -47.39 23.96
CA MET A 576 14.59 -47.49 22.85
C MET A 576 15.92 -46.81 23.24
N ALA A 577 16.54 -47.35 24.29
CA ALA A 577 17.95 -47.11 24.62
C ALA A 577 18.62 -48.44 24.97
N SER A 578 18.82 -49.32 23.98
CA SER A 578 19.92 -50.29 23.97
C SER A 578 20.07 -50.87 22.56
N ARG A 579 21.31 -51.22 22.18
CA ARG A 579 21.85 -51.53 20.82
C ARG A 579 22.59 -50.35 20.20
N ASP A 580 23.68 -49.93 20.84
CA ASP A 580 25.07 -50.41 20.62
C ASP A 580 25.73 -49.65 19.47
N ARG A 581 26.61 -48.68 19.75
CA ARG A 581 28.02 -48.89 20.13
C ARG A 581 28.72 -49.94 19.27
N ALA A 582 28.99 -49.59 18.01
CA ALA A 582 30.18 -50.02 17.28
C ALA A 582 30.36 -49.18 16.02
N ARG A 583 31.10 -48.07 16.11
CA ARG A 583 31.92 -47.47 15.03
C ARG A 583 32.48 -46.11 15.48
N GLU A 584 33.49 -46.17 16.35
CA GLU A 584 34.40 -45.04 16.55
C GLU A 584 35.80 -45.58 16.85
N VAL A 585 36.51 -45.93 15.77
CA VAL A 585 37.98 -46.00 15.75
C VAL A 585 38.38 -45.47 14.38
N ARG A 586 39.44 -44.65 14.38
CA ARG A 586 40.17 -44.09 13.23
C ARG A 586 39.68 -42.70 12.78
N TRP A 587 40.24 -41.65 13.39
CA TRP A 587 41.44 -40.99 12.84
C TRP A 587 41.97 -39.94 13.83
N SER A 588 43.22 -40.09 14.25
CA SER A 588 44.05 -39.00 14.77
C SER A 588 45.24 -38.82 13.82
N ARG A 589 45.69 -37.56 13.71
CA ARG A 589 46.91 -37.07 13.04
C ARG A 589 46.91 -37.03 11.50
N LYS A 590 46.62 -35.85 10.96
CA LYS A 590 47.63 -34.92 10.43
C LYS A 590 47.03 -33.54 10.23
#